data_AF-A0A0F9F4U3-F1
#
_entry.id   AF-A0A0F9F4U3-F1
#
_cell.length_a   1.000
_cell.length_b   1.000
_cell.length_c   1.000
_cell.angle_alpha   90.00
_cell.angle_beta   90.00
_cell.angle_gamma   90.00
#
_symmetry.space_group_name_H-M   'P 1'
#
loop_
_entity.id
_entity.type
_entity.pdbx_description
1 polymer ?
#
loop_
_entity_poly.entity_id
_entity_poly.type
_entity_poly.pdbx_seq_one_letter_code
_entity_poly.pdbx_strand_id
1 'polypeptide(L)'
;MLEDYANVFNERKLYLRFSGLMQAFIESFKGSKIKGNVAKRGTLFNHYYSEFRYHLYCAYYFLGQLDLLENTIIKQYNELKPFIEFQNEVKIEYDSFIVHEYLLRIMPFLNTLFILQDRLMVVIGLFLNMEFQDPVRKPNESNKVYNKKVKNFRSKLQSFASYATNYSDILKPFPKEVQELVVNYWNQNGQEIRQYRNLNQHQFNLLEEAYIVREPTERFILYLPDNPNERNFENLTYDKNRVAIDYFKSEIQKFHDIIEEIMEVLGVTPERHEFATSTSPNANKIKDYNEGDLMKIWVIKNEAILFSVGEKTPNGEAAKLALRKIKNKIVGLKWDIK
;
A
#
# COMPACT_ATOMS: atom_id res chain seq x y z
N MET A 1 -15.11 4.47 4.66
CA MET A 1 -14.24 3.68 3.76
C MET A 1 -13.21 2.89 4.55
N LEU A 2 -12.30 3.50 5.32
CA LEU A 2 -11.27 2.75 6.08
C LEU A 2 -11.81 1.84 7.21
N GLU A 3 -12.91 2.23 7.87
CA GLU A 3 -13.56 1.39 8.90
C GLU A 3 -14.07 0.05 8.33
N ASP A 4 -14.52 0.05 7.08
CA ASP A 4 -15.00 -1.16 6.40
C ASP A 4 -13.84 -2.10 6.07
N TYR A 5 -12.67 -1.54 5.73
CA TYR A 5 -11.49 -2.34 5.37
C TYR A 5 -10.90 -3.11 6.55
N ALA A 6 -10.97 -2.60 7.78
CA ALA A 6 -10.54 -3.37 8.95
C ALA A 6 -11.42 -4.63 9.13
N ASN A 7 -12.73 -4.52 8.89
CA ASN A 7 -13.63 -5.68 8.90
C ASN A 7 -13.30 -6.65 7.77
N VAL A 8 -13.15 -6.16 6.54
CA VAL A 8 -12.77 -7.00 5.39
C VAL A 8 -11.46 -7.75 5.64
N PHE A 9 -10.45 -7.09 6.21
CA PHE A 9 -9.18 -7.73 6.54
C PHE A 9 -9.32 -8.77 7.64
N ASN A 10 -10.10 -8.49 8.68
CA ASN A 10 -10.40 -9.45 9.73
C ASN A 10 -11.18 -10.68 9.22
N GLU A 11 -12.19 -10.47 8.39
CA GLU A 11 -13.01 -11.54 7.79
C GLU A 11 -12.18 -12.42 6.87
N ARG A 12 -11.31 -11.81 6.05
CA ARG A 12 -10.41 -12.50 5.13
C ARG A 12 -9.11 -12.97 5.78
N LYS A 13 -8.93 -12.73 7.08
CA LYS A 13 -7.72 -13.07 7.86
C LYS A 13 -6.42 -12.52 7.26
N LEU A 14 -6.47 -11.32 6.69
CA LEU A 14 -5.33 -10.68 6.03
C LEU A 14 -4.46 -9.96 7.07
N TYR A 15 -3.15 -10.10 6.99
CA TYR A 15 -2.13 -9.39 7.78
C TYR A 15 -2.36 -9.41 9.30
N LEU A 16 -2.77 -10.55 9.87
CA LEU A 16 -3.12 -10.62 11.30
C LEU A 16 -1.88 -10.51 12.18
N ARG A 17 -0.79 -11.21 11.85
CA ARG A 17 0.48 -11.08 12.60
C ARG A 17 1.06 -9.69 12.43
N PHE A 18 1.00 -9.12 11.23
CA PHE A 18 1.43 -7.73 11.05
C PHE A 18 0.61 -6.75 11.89
N SER A 19 -0.70 -6.98 12.06
CA SER A 19 -1.54 -6.18 12.96
C SER A 19 -1.06 -6.24 14.42
N GLY A 20 -0.58 -7.41 14.87
CA GLY A 20 -0.01 -7.62 16.21
C GLY A 20 1.34 -6.92 16.44
N LEU A 21 2.00 -6.46 15.38
CA LEU A 21 3.32 -5.82 15.48
C LEU A 21 3.28 -4.56 16.35
N MET A 22 2.20 -3.77 16.29
CA MET A 22 2.05 -2.58 17.14
C MET A 22 2.00 -2.93 18.62
N GLN A 23 1.23 -3.98 18.97
CA GLN A 23 1.15 -4.45 20.35
C GLN A 23 2.52 -4.94 20.82
N ALA A 24 3.15 -5.84 20.08
CA ALA A 24 4.50 -6.32 20.38
C ALA A 24 5.52 -5.17 20.54
N PHE A 25 5.42 -4.14 19.70
CA PHE A 25 6.28 -2.96 19.78
C PHE A 25 6.03 -2.13 21.06
N ILE A 26 4.76 -1.88 21.43
CA ILE A 26 4.41 -1.20 22.68
C ILE A 26 4.93 -1.99 23.89
N GLU A 27 4.79 -3.31 23.84
CA GLU A 27 5.26 -4.20 24.90
C GLU A 27 6.78 -4.16 25.06
N SER A 28 7.52 -3.96 23.97
CA SER A 28 8.98 -3.80 24.02
C SER A 28 9.45 -2.58 24.85
N PHE A 29 8.56 -1.62 25.12
CA PHE A 29 8.84 -0.47 25.99
C PHE A 29 8.33 -0.63 27.42
N LYS A 30 7.65 -1.73 27.78
CA LYS A 30 7.20 -1.94 29.17
C LYS A 30 8.41 -1.88 30.11
N GLY A 31 8.31 -1.03 31.13
CA GLY A 31 9.40 -0.78 32.08
C GLY A 31 10.49 0.19 31.63
N SER A 32 10.46 0.68 30.38
CA SER A 32 11.41 1.66 29.86
C SER A 32 10.93 3.11 30.03
N LYS A 33 11.85 4.02 30.36
CA LYS A 33 11.54 5.45 30.40
C LYS A 33 11.49 6.01 28.98
N ILE A 34 10.31 6.43 28.54
CA ILE A 34 10.09 6.98 27.18
C ILE A 34 10.67 8.40 27.10
N LYS A 35 11.97 8.52 26.80
CA LYS A 35 12.68 9.80 26.57
C LYS A 35 13.75 9.64 25.48
N GLY A 36 14.16 10.76 24.88
CA GLY A 36 15.27 10.80 23.91
C GLY A 36 15.05 9.89 22.70
N ASN A 37 16.04 9.02 22.42
CA ASN A 37 16.02 8.11 21.28
C ASN A 37 14.84 7.11 21.30
N VAL A 38 14.42 6.66 22.49
CA VAL A 38 13.28 5.76 22.66
C VAL A 38 11.98 6.41 22.16
N ALA A 39 11.74 7.66 22.56
CA ALA A 39 10.58 8.43 22.11
C ALA A 39 10.62 8.68 20.59
N LYS A 40 11.80 9.02 20.04
CA LYS A 40 11.99 9.23 18.60
C LYS A 40 11.70 7.96 17.80
N ARG A 41 12.20 6.82 18.25
CA ARG A 41 11.92 5.50 17.64
C ARG A 41 10.44 5.19 17.68
N GLY A 42 9.77 5.40 18.81
CA GLY A 42 8.33 5.21 18.95
C GLY A 42 7.52 6.06 17.96
N THR A 43 7.86 7.34 17.82
CA THR A 43 7.22 8.24 16.85
C THR A 43 7.43 7.77 15.41
N LEU A 44 8.66 7.41 15.03
CA LEU A 44 8.98 6.95 13.68
C LEU A 44 8.26 5.62 13.36
N PHE A 45 8.27 4.67 14.29
CA PHE A 45 7.57 3.40 14.11
C PHE A 45 6.07 3.63 13.89
N ASN A 46 5.41 4.42 14.75
CA ASN A 46 3.99 4.71 14.61
C ASN A 46 3.66 5.38 13.27
N HIS A 47 4.52 6.30 12.82
CA HIS A 47 4.36 6.96 11.52
C HIS A 47 4.42 5.95 10.37
N TYR A 48 5.50 5.18 10.27
CA TYR A 48 5.70 4.22 9.18
C TYR A 48 4.72 3.04 9.24
N TYR A 49 4.38 2.55 10.43
CA TYR A 49 3.36 1.52 10.61
C TYR A 49 1.98 1.99 10.14
N SER A 50 1.60 3.23 10.49
CA SER A 50 0.32 3.79 10.05
C SER A 50 0.28 4.07 8.55
N GLU A 51 1.38 4.60 7.98
CA GLU A 51 1.55 4.77 6.54
C GLU A 51 1.43 3.41 5.82
N PHE A 52 2.10 2.38 6.33
CA PHE A 52 2.05 1.03 5.78
C PHE A 52 0.64 0.45 5.79
N ARG A 53 -0.06 0.50 6.93
CA ARG A 53 -1.46 0.04 7.03
C ARG A 53 -2.39 0.78 6.08
N TYR A 54 -2.23 2.10 5.97
CA TYR A 54 -3.01 2.89 5.03
C TYR A 54 -2.80 2.41 3.59
N HIS A 55 -1.55 2.22 3.17
CA HIS A 55 -1.26 1.71 1.83
C HIS A 55 -1.72 0.27 1.62
N LEU A 56 -1.68 -0.60 2.64
CA LEU A 56 -2.26 -1.94 2.55
C LEU A 56 -3.75 -1.84 2.20
N TYR A 57 -4.51 -1.02 2.92
CA TYR A 57 -5.93 -0.83 2.64
C TYR A 57 -6.16 -0.24 1.24
N CYS A 58 -5.35 0.73 0.82
CA CYS A 58 -5.42 1.28 -0.53
C CYS A 58 -5.17 0.22 -1.61
N ALA A 59 -4.20 -0.67 -1.43
CA ALA A 59 -3.89 -1.71 -2.42
C ALA A 59 -5.09 -2.64 -2.64
N TYR A 60 -5.72 -3.11 -1.56
CA TYR A 60 -6.93 -3.94 -1.66
C TYR A 60 -8.16 -3.15 -2.14
N TYR A 61 -8.24 -1.86 -1.84
CA TYR A 61 -9.25 -0.98 -2.42
C TYR A 61 -9.13 -0.90 -3.94
N PHE A 62 -7.94 -0.59 -4.46
CA PHE A 62 -7.73 -0.53 -5.91
C PHE A 62 -7.98 -1.88 -6.58
N LEU A 63 -7.56 -2.98 -5.96
CA LEU A 63 -7.82 -4.31 -6.50
C LEU A 63 -9.32 -4.62 -6.57
N GLY A 64 -10.08 -4.27 -5.53
CA GLY A 64 -11.54 -4.40 -5.55
C GLY A 64 -12.22 -3.47 -6.57
N GLN A 65 -11.66 -2.29 -6.85
CA GLN A 65 -12.14 -1.42 -7.93
C GLN A 65 -11.87 -2.04 -9.30
N LEU A 66 -10.71 -2.65 -9.53
CA LEU A 66 -10.40 -3.36 -10.76
C LEU A 66 -11.40 -4.51 -11.00
N ASP A 67 -11.70 -5.30 -9.96
CA ASP A 67 -12.72 -6.36 -10.04
C ASP A 67 -14.10 -5.82 -10.41
N LEU A 68 -14.52 -4.71 -9.78
CA LEU A 68 -15.81 -4.10 -10.06
C LEU A 68 -15.88 -3.57 -11.50
N LEU A 69 -14.81 -2.95 -11.97
CA LEU A 69 -14.72 -2.38 -13.31
C LEU A 69 -14.69 -3.50 -14.38
N GLU A 70 -13.95 -4.59 -14.16
CA GLU A 70 -13.96 -5.78 -15.04
C GLU A 70 -15.39 -6.32 -15.22
N ASN A 71 -16.13 -6.49 -14.13
CA ASN A 71 -17.53 -6.94 -14.17
C ASN A 71 -18.45 -5.94 -14.89
N THR A 72 -18.19 -4.65 -14.72
CA THR A 72 -18.97 -3.57 -15.33
C THR A 72 -18.70 -3.49 -16.85
N ILE A 73 -17.45 -3.72 -17.28
CA ILE A 73 -17.08 -3.83 -18.70
C ILE A 73 -17.82 -5.00 -19.34
N ILE A 74 -17.82 -6.19 -18.71
CA ILE A 74 -18.56 -7.34 -19.21
C ILE A 74 -20.06 -7.09 -19.27
N LYS A 75 -20.62 -6.41 -18.26
CA LYS A 75 -22.03 -6.03 -18.28
C LYS A 75 -22.35 -5.11 -19.47
N GLN A 76 -21.52 -4.08 -19.70
CA GLN A 76 -21.68 -3.17 -20.84
C GLN A 76 -21.59 -3.93 -22.17
N TYR A 77 -20.59 -4.81 -22.32
CA TYR A 77 -20.44 -5.65 -23.51
C TYR A 77 -21.69 -6.51 -23.73
N ASN A 78 -22.22 -7.16 -22.69
CA ASN A 78 -23.42 -8.00 -22.80
C ASN A 78 -24.68 -7.22 -23.18
N GLU A 79 -24.79 -5.94 -22.80
CA GLU A 79 -25.89 -5.06 -23.23
C GLU A 79 -25.77 -4.68 -24.71
N LEU A 80 -24.55 -4.52 -25.22
CA LEU A 80 -24.28 -4.21 -26.63
C LEU A 80 -24.34 -5.45 -27.54
N LYS A 81 -24.03 -6.62 -27.00
CA LYS A 81 -23.91 -7.90 -27.71
C LYS A 81 -25.07 -8.21 -28.67
N PRO A 82 -26.37 -7.98 -28.33
CA PRO A 82 -27.49 -8.26 -29.23
C PRO A 82 -27.51 -7.39 -30.51
N PHE A 83 -26.77 -6.28 -30.52
CA PHE A 83 -26.70 -5.34 -31.64
C PHE A 83 -25.45 -5.56 -32.52
N ILE A 84 -24.62 -6.56 -32.20
CA ILE A 84 -23.36 -6.84 -32.88
C ILE A 84 -23.49 -8.19 -33.58
N GLU A 85 -23.24 -8.21 -34.89
CA GLU A 85 -23.11 -9.45 -35.65
C GLU A 85 -21.67 -9.94 -35.58
N PHE A 86 -21.45 -11.04 -34.85
CA PHE A 86 -20.14 -11.67 -34.74
C PHE A 86 -19.96 -12.69 -35.85
N GLN A 87 -18.80 -12.68 -36.51
CA GLN A 87 -18.51 -13.66 -37.55
C GLN A 87 -17.87 -14.91 -36.93
N ASN A 88 -16.68 -14.78 -36.35
CA ASN A 88 -15.92 -15.86 -35.70
C ASN A 88 -14.85 -15.33 -34.73
N GLU A 89 -14.94 -14.07 -34.31
CA GLU A 89 -13.93 -13.42 -33.48
C GLU A 89 -13.89 -14.07 -32.09
N VAL A 90 -12.71 -14.58 -31.71
CA VAL A 90 -12.44 -15.15 -30.37
C VAL A 90 -11.97 -14.07 -29.40
N LYS A 91 -11.23 -13.08 -29.91
CA LYS A 91 -10.76 -11.90 -29.18
C LYS A 91 -11.23 -10.65 -29.93
N ILE A 92 -11.78 -9.70 -29.19
CA ILE A 92 -12.28 -8.42 -29.72
C ILE A 92 -11.61 -7.31 -28.94
N GLU A 93 -10.90 -6.42 -29.61
CA GLU A 93 -10.41 -5.18 -28.99
C GLU A 93 -11.60 -4.40 -28.45
N TYR A 94 -11.55 -4.06 -27.16
CA TYR A 94 -12.68 -3.44 -26.50
C TYR A 94 -12.24 -2.17 -25.80
N ASP A 95 -12.65 -1.04 -26.39
CA ASP A 95 -12.36 0.29 -25.88
C ASP A 95 -13.64 0.98 -25.42
N SER A 96 -13.61 1.48 -24.19
CA SER A 96 -14.73 2.21 -23.60
C SER A 96 -14.25 3.10 -22.46
N PHE A 97 -15.06 4.07 -22.07
CA PHE A 97 -14.76 4.90 -20.90
C PHE A 97 -14.51 4.08 -19.62
N ILE A 98 -15.22 2.96 -19.45
CA ILE A 98 -15.06 2.08 -18.28
C ILE A 98 -13.73 1.32 -18.35
N VAL A 99 -13.29 0.95 -19.56
CA VAL A 99 -11.95 0.38 -19.78
C VAL A 99 -10.89 1.39 -19.40
N HIS A 100 -10.98 2.65 -19.84
CA HIS A 100 -10.04 3.68 -19.41
C HIS A 100 -10.03 3.89 -17.88
N GLU A 101 -11.19 3.88 -17.21
CA GLU A 101 -11.25 3.93 -15.76
C GLU A 101 -10.55 2.74 -15.10
N TYR A 102 -10.76 1.52 -15.61
CA TYR A 102 -10.04 0.32 -15.14
C TYR A 102 -8.52 0.53 -15.22
N LEU A 103 -8.05 1.02 -16.36
CA LEU A 103 -6.63 1.26 -16.62
C LEU A 103 -6.04 2.34 -15.70
N LEU A 104 -6.80 3.41 -15.43
CA LEU A 104 -6.41 4.47 -14.50
C LEU A 104 -6.25 3.97 -13.04
N ARG A 105 -6.80 2.80 -12.67
CA ARG A 105 -6.60 2.20 -11.34
C ARG A 105 -5.36 1.30 -11.23
N ILE A 106 -4.78 0.87 -12.36
CA ILE A 106 -3.59 0.01 -12.36
C ILE A 106 -2.38 0.76 -11.78
N MET A 107 -2.11 1.98 -12.25
CA MET A 107 -0.93 2.73 -11.79
C MET A 107 -0.97 3.07 -10.29
N PRO A 108 -2.10 3.55 -9.71
CA PRO A 108 -2.24 3.70 -8.27
C PRO A 108 -1.99 2.40 -7.50
N PHE A 109 -2.50 1.26 -7.99
CA PHE A 109 -2.25 -0.05 -7.37
C PHE A 109 -0.76 -0.40 -7.37
N LEU A 110 -0.10 -0.35 -8.52
CA LEU A 110 1.33 -0.66 -8.67
C LEU A 110 2.22 0.26 -7.83
N ASN A 111 1.92 1.57 -7.79
CA ASN A 111 2.62 2.51 -6.91
C ASN A 111 2.41 2.18 -5.43
N THR A 112 1.21 1.75 -5.05
CA THR A 112 0.92 1.39 -3.67
C THR A 112 1.73 0.17 -3.24
N LEU A 113 1.83 -0.87 -4.08
CA LEU A 113 2.68 -2.02 -3.82
C LEU A 113 4.17 -1.65 -3.74
N PHE A 114 4.63 -0.74 -4.60
CA PHE A 114 6.01 -0.23 -4.53
C PHE A 114 6.30 0.44 -3.18
N ILE A 115 5.40 1.31 -2.71
CA ILE A 115 5.54 1.97 -1.41
C ILE A 115 5.54 0.94 -0.28
N LEU A 116 4.63 -0.04 -0.34
CA LEU A 116 4.56 -1.12 0.64
C LEU A 116 5.88 -1.91 0.71
N GLN A 117 6.40 -2.37 -0.43
CA GLN A 117 7.70 -3.04 -0.49
C GLN A 117 8.77 -2.17 0.20
N ASP A 118 8.93 -0.92 -0.23
CA ASP A 118 9.97 -0.01 0.26
C ASP A 118 9.84 0.34 1.76
N ARG A 119 8.63 0.26 2.33
CA ARG A 119 8.38 0.54 3.76
C ARG A 119 8.49 -0.67 4.67
N LEU A 120 8.33 -1.88 4.15
CA LEU A 120 8.33 -3.11 4.96
C LEU A 120 9.59 -3.21 5.83
N MET A 121 10.77 -3.12 5.21
CA MET A 121 12.05 -3.25 5.93
C MET A 121 12.33 -2.09 6.88
N VAL A 122 11.80 -0.89 6.60
CA VAL A 122 11.91 0.26 7.49
C VAL A 122 11.13 0.02 8.78
N VAL A 123 9.89 -0.47 8.66
CA VAL A 123 9.04 -0.80 9.81
C VAL A 123 9.68 -1.91 10.64
N ILE A 124 10.17 -2.97 10.00
CA ILE A 124 10.84 -4.09 10.70
C ILE A 124 12.13 -3.63 11.38
N GLY A 125 12.96 -2.83 10.70
CA GLY A 125 14.20 -2.31 11.29
C GLY A 125 13.94 -1.46 12.53
N LEU A 126 12.88 -0.64 12.50
CA LEU A 126 12.43 0.13 13.67
C LEU A 126 11.89 -0.78 14.78
N PHE A 127 11.13 -1.82 14.43
CA PHE A 127 10.66 -2.82 15.39
C PHE A 127 11.83 -3.52 16.11
N LEU A 128 12.89 -3.86 15.37
CA LEU A 128 14.07 -4.55 15.89
C LEU A 128 15.12 -3.63 16.53
N ASN A 129 14.84 -2.32 16.63
CA ASN A 129 15.78 -1.33 17.16
C ASN A 129 17.13 -1.30 16.42
N MET A 130 17.12 -1.49 15.10
CA MET A 130 18.34 -1.56 14.32
C MET A 130 18.97 -0.18 14.13
N GLU A 131 20.28 -0.12 14.35
CA GLU A 131 21.10 1.04 14.01
C GLU A 131 21.94 0.74 12.78
N PHE A 132 21.67 1.46 11.69
CA PHE A 132 22.46 1.37 10.47
C PHE A 132 23.64 2.35 10.55
N GLN A 133 24.85 1.80 10.55
CA GLN A 133 26.07 2.61 10.56
C GLN A 133 26.28 3.26 9.19
N ASP A 134 26.63 4.55 9.19
CA ASP A 134 26.97 5.24 7.95
C ASP A 134 28.21 4.58 7.30
N PRO A 135 28.33 4.58 5.96
CA PRO A 135 29.44 3.94 5.28
C PRO A 135 30.80 4.52 5.70
N VAL A 136 31.82 3.68 5.88
CA VAL A 136 33.17 4.13 6.31
C VAL A 136 33.80 5.08 5.28
N ARG A 137 34.32 6.22 5.74
CA ARG A 137 35.05 7.19 4.90
C ARG A 137 36.41 6.64 4.49
N LYS A 138 36.77 6.74 3.20
CA LYS A 138 38.13 6.36 2.77
C LYS A 138 39.14 7.48 3.10
N PRO A 139 40.42 7.16 3.41
CA PRO A 139 41.42 8.16 3.84
C PRO A 139 41.56 9.38 2.92
N ASN A 140 41.45 9.18 1.60
CA ASN A 140 41.60 10.23 0.59
C ASN A 140 40.26 10.72 0.00
N GLU A 141 39.13 10.38 0.63
CA GLU A 141 37.80 10.76 0.14
C GLU A 141 37.46 12.19 0.55
N SER A 142 37.12 13.05 -0.43
CA SER A 142 36.71 14.43 -0.14
C SER A 142 35.37 14.48 0.60
N ASN A 143 35.13 15.55 1.37
CA ASN A 143 33.87 15.74 2.11
C ASN A 143 32.65 15.66 1.19
N LYS A 144 32.73 16.22 -0.02
CA LYS A 144 31.64 16.21 -1.00
C LYS A 144 31.28 14.79 -1.44
N VAL A 145 32.28 13.96 -1.71
CA VAL A 145 32.08 12.56 -2.13
C VAL A 145 31.52 11.74 -0.98
N TYR A 146 32.09 11.88 0.22
CA TYR A 146 31.61 11.20 1.42
C TYR A 146 30.15 11.55 1.75
N ASN A 147 29.79 12.83 1.76
CA ASN A 147 28.42 13.26 2.06
C ASN A 147 27.42 12.75 1.01
N LYS A 148 27.80 12.69 -0.28
CA LYS A 148 26.98 12.07 -1.32
C LYS A 148 26.79 10.58 -1.07
N LYS A 149 27.85 9.87 -0.66
CA LYS A 149 27.81 8.45 -0.31
C LYS A 149 26.88 8.17 0.88
N VAL A 150 26.97 8.96 1.94
CA VAL A 150 26.07 8.89 3.11
C VAL A 150 24.62 9.15 2.69
N LYS A 151 24.37 10.22 1.91
CA LYS A 151 23.02 10.54 1.41
C LYS A 151 22.45 9.38 0.57
N ASN A 152 23.25 8.81 -0.32
CA ASN A 152 22.85 7.67 -1.14
C ASN A 152 22.54 6.45 -0.28
N PHE A 153 23.38 6.11 0.69
CA PHE A 153 23.14 5.01 1.62
C PHE A 153 21.84 5.19 2.40
N ARG A 154 21.61 6.37 2.98
CA ARG A 154 20.37 6.66 3.71
C ARG A 154 19.13 6.61 2.83
N SER A 155 19.25 7.00 1.56
CA SER A 155 18.17 6.80 0.58
C SER A 155 17.93 5.32 0.27
N LYS A 156 18.97 4.48 0.27
CA LYS A 156 18.88 3.04 0.00
C LYS A 156 18.27 2.27 1.17
N LEU A 157 18.38 2.75 2.40
CA LEU A 157 17.65 2.21 3.56
C LEU A 157 16.12 2.29 3.43
N GLN A 158 15.60 3.10 2.49
CA GLN A 158 14.18 3.23 2.19
C GLN A 158 13.75 2.36 1.00
N SER A 159 14.62 1.48 0.48
CA SER A 159 14.37 0.73 -0.76
C SER A 159 14.48 -0.76 -0.53
N PHE A 160 13.39 -1.48 -0.75
CA PHE A 160 13.35 -2.94 -0.60
C PHE A 160 14.38 -3.65 -1.48
N ALA A 161 14.50 -3.22 -2.74
CA ALA A 161 15.48 -3.73 -3.69
C ALA A 161 16.92 -3.65 -3.15
N SER A 162 17.22 -2.62 -2.34
CA SER A 162 18.55 -2.45 -1.76
C SER A 162 18.80 -3.47 -0.65
N TYR A 163 17.76 -3.86 0.11
CA TYR A 163 17.86 -4.94 1.10
C TYR A 163 18.05 -6.27 0.40
N ALA A 164 17.21 -6.58 -0.59
CA ALA A 164 17.27 -7.84 -1.32
C ALA A 164 18.58 -8.05 -2.09
N THR A 165 19.20 -6.98 -2.61
CA THR A 165 20.53 -7.03 -3.23
C THR A 165 21.68 -6.91 -2.23
N ASN A 166 21.36 -6.87 -0.93
CA ASN A 166 22.26 -6.65 0.20
C ASN A 166 23.25 -5.49 -0.04
N TYR A 167 22.75 -4.37 -0.56
CA TYR A 167 23.56 -3.18 -0.85
C TYR A 167 24.28 -2.71 0.42
N SER A 168 25.60 -2.74 0.43
CA SER A 168 26.41 -2.35 1.60
C SER A 168 26.04 -3.08 2.90
N ASP A 169 25.73 -4.38 2.81
CA ASP A 169 25.42 -5.23 3.96
C ASP A 169 24.20 -4.77 4.79
N ILE A 170 23.28 -3.99 4.22
CA ILE A 170 22.13 -3.45 4.97
C ILE A 170 21.16 -4.53 5.47
N LEU A 171 21.15 -5.72 4.85
CA LEU A 171 20.28 -6.83 5.28
C LEU A 171 20.94 -7.70 6.35
N LYS A 172 22.27 -7.66 6.47
CA LYS A 172 23.06 -8.46 7.42
C LYS A 172 22.62 -8.36 8.90
N PRO A 173 22.13 -7.21 9.40
CA PRO A 173 21.67 -7.11 10.79
C PRO A 173 20.39 -7.90 11.10
N PHE A 174 19.60 -8.29 10.09
CA PHE A 174 18.33 -8.99 10.29
C PHE A 174 18.52 -10.49 10.62
N PRO A 175 17.56 -11.16 11.27
CA PRO A 175 17.61 -12.62 11.45
C PRO A 175 17.79 -13.32 10.10
N LYS A 176 18.59 -14.39 10.04
CA LYS A 176 18.97 -15.04 8.77
C LYS A 176 17.75 -15.49 7.97
N GLU A 177 16.76 -16.02 8.65
CA GLU A 177 15.49 -16.46 8.10
C GLU A 177 14.76 -15.28 7.43
N VAL A 178 14.75 -14.09 8.06
CA VAL A 178 14.20 -12.87 7.45
C VAL A 178 15.00 -12.46 6.21
N GLN A 179 16.34 -12.60 6.24
CA GLN A 179 17.18 -12.27 5.08
C GLN A 179 16.82 -13.16 3.88
N GLU A 180 16.70 -14.46 4.10
CA GLU A 180 16.33 -15.44 3.08
C GLU A 180 14.94 -15.16 2.49
N LEU A 181 13.95 -14.89 3.35
CA LEU A 181 12.60 -14.50 2.93
C LEU A 181 12.64 -13.26 2.02
N VAL A 182 13.33 -12.20 2.43
CA VAL A 182 13.43 -10.95 1.65
C VAL A 182 14.07 -11.17 0.28
N VAL A 183 15.16 -11.93 0.22
CA VAL A 183 15.86 -12.24 -1.04
C VAL A 183 15.01 -13.12 -1.95
N ASN A 184 14.37 -14.15 -1.40
CA ASN A 184 13.53 -15.08 -2.16
C ASN A 184 12.32 -14.36 -2.76
N TYR A 185 11.57 -13.59 -1.96
CA TYR A 185 10.44 -12.81 -2.46
C TYR A 185 10.87 -11.84 -3.56
N TRP A 186 12.01 -11.15 -3.40
CA TRP A 186 12.48 -10.23 -4.42
C TRP A 186 12.77 -10.91 -5.75
N ASN A 187 13.52 -12.02 -5.71
CA ASN A 187 13.96 -12.74 -6.91
C ASN A 187 12.81 -13.45 -7.62
N GLN A 188 11.80 -13.91 -6.88
CA GLN A 188 10.67 -14.65 -7.44
C GLN A 188 9.50 -13.76 -7.86
N ASN A 189 9.34 -12.59 -7.23
CA ASN A 189 8.11 -11.78 -7.33
C ASN A 189 8.36 -10.27 -7.31
N GLY A 190 8.98 -9.79 -6.23
CA GLY A 190 9.06 -8.36 -5.93
C GLY A 190 9.72 -7.54 -7.02
N GLN A 191 10.71 -8.10 -7.72
CA GLN A 191 11.38 -7.44 -8.84
C GLN A 191 10.44 -7.28 -10.04
N GLU A 192 9.72 -8.32 -10.45
CA GLU A 192 8.89 -8.34 -11.66
C GLU A 192 7.73 -7.34 -11.56
N ILE A 193 6.99 -7.32 -10.45
CA ILE A 193 5.90 -6.35 -10.26
C ILE A 193 6.40 -4.90 -10.27
N ARG A 194 7.62 -4.66 -9.80
CA ARG A 194 8.25 -3.32 -9.84
C ARG A 194 8.59 -2.90 -11.28
N GLN A 195 8.88 -3.85 -12.16
CA GLN A 195 9.15 -3.58 -13.57
C GLN A 195 7.89 -3.11 -14.28
N TYR A 196 6.73 -3.75 -14.05
CA TYR A 196 5.46 -3.28 -14.60
C TYR A 196 5.09 -1.87 -14.16
N ARG A 197 5.38 -1.50 -12.90
CA ARG A 197 5.23 -0.12 -12.42
C ARG A 197 6.08 0.84 -13.24
N ASN A 198 7.34 0.48 -13.48
CA ASN A 198 8.27 1.35 -14.20
C ASN A 198 7.90 1.48 -15.68
N LEU A 199 7.48 0.36 -16.31
CA LEU A 199 6.96 0.33 -17.66
C LEU A 199 5.82 1.34 -17.80
N ASN A 200 4.79 1.19 -16.96
CA ASN A 200 3.59 2.03 -16.99
C ASN A 200 3.84 3.51 -16.68
N GLN A 201 4.89 3.83 -15.93
CA GLN A 201 5.18 5.21 -15.56
C GLN A 201 6.10 5.94 -16.54
N HIS A 202 7.08 5.24 -17.09
CA HIS A 202 8.23 5.89 -17.74
C HIS A 202 8.39 5.49 -19.20
N GLN A 203 7.72 4.43 -19.65
CA GLN A 203 7.97 3.84 -20.96
C GLN A 203 6.70 3.80 -21.79
N PHE A 204 5.74 2.95 -21.42
CA PHE A 204 4.56 2.66 -22.21
C PHE A 204 3.35 2.51 -21.31
N ASN A 205 2.19 2.87 -21.81
CA ASN A 205 0.95 2.57 -21.11
C ASN A 205 0.67 1.07 -21.27
N LEU A 206 0.26 0.37 -20.22
CA LEU A 206 0.03 -1.09 -20.24
C LEU A 206 -1.14 -1.54 -21.15
N LEU A 207 -1.66 -0.67 -22.01
CA LEU A 207 -3.05 -0.68 -22.49
C LEU A 207 -3.32 -1.47 -23.76
N GLU A 208 -2.27 -1.89 -24.45
CA GLU A 208 -2.38 -2.24 -25.87
C GLU A 208 -3.17 -3.54 -26.08
N GLU A 209 -3.17 -4.42 -25.09
CA GLU A 209 -3.69 -5.78 -25.22
C GLU A 209 -4.93 -5.97 -24.33
N ALA A 210 -5.93 -5.10 -24.52
CA ALA A 210 -7.21 -5.10 -23.83
C ALA A 210 -8.33 -5.68 -24.73
N TYR A 211 -8.90 -6.82 -24.33
CA TYR A 211 -9.85 -7.58 -25.13
C TYR A 211 -11.08 -8.00 -24.37
N ILE A 212 -12.19 -8.17 -25.08
CA ILE A 212 -13.20 -9.17 -24.73
C ILE A 212 -12.78 -10.48 -25.36
N VAL A 213 -12.50 -11.48 -24.53
CA VAL A 213 -12.26 -12.85 -24.98
C VAL A 213 -13.54 -13.65 -24.83
N ARG A 214 -13.96 -14.31 -25.91
CA ARG A 214 -15.27 -15.00 -25.96
C ARG A 214 -15.23 -16.47 -25.58
N GLU A 215 -14.08 -17.12 -25.75
CA GLU A 215 -13.88 -18.54 -25.45
C GLU A 215 -12.64 -18.77 -24.58
N PRO A 216 -12.64 -19.78 -23.67
CA PRO A 216 -13.75 -20.67 -23.33
C PRO A 216 -14.77 -20.03 -22.37
N THR A 217 -14.48 -18.85 -21.83
CA THR A 217 -15.37 -18.12 -20.92
C THR A 217 -15.30 -16.64 -21.25
N GLU A 218 -16.46 -16.03 -21.50
CA GLU A 218 -16.54 -14.62 -21.85
C GLU A 218 -16.00 -13.75 -20.71
N ARG A 219 -14.89 -13.04 -20.95
CA ARG A 219 -14.22 -12.21 -19.95
C ARG A 219 -13.47 -11.05 -20.59
N PHE A 220 -13.43 -9.91 -19.90
CA PHE A 220 -12.52 -8.82 -20.22
C PHE A 220 -11.12 -9.18 -19.76
N ILE A 221 -10.14 -9.11 -20.65
CA ILE A 221 -8.75 -9.44 -20.37
C ILE A 221 -7.87 -8.27 -20.76
N LEU A 222 -7.00 -7.88 -19.83
CA LEU A 222 -5.83 -7.08 -20.13
C LEU A 222 -4.61 -7.99 -20.02
N TYR A 223 -3.86 -8.16 -21.11
CA TYR A 223 -2.59 -8.90 -21.05
C TYR A 223 -1.43 -7.99 -20.62
N LEU A 224 -0.60 -8.51 -19.72
CA LEU A 224 0.66 -7.88 -19.35
C LEU A 224 1.79 -8.36 -20.29
N PRO A 225 2.72 -7.48 -20.67
CA PRO A 225 3.86 -7.88 -21.50
C PRO A 225 4.79 -8.84 -20.75
N ASP A 226 5.40 -9.79 -21.44
CA ASP A 226 6.28 -10.81 -20.87
C ASP A 226 7.64 -10.27 -20.45
N ASN A 227 8.05 -9.14 -21.03
CA ASN A 227 9.35 -8.50 -20.92
C ASN A 227 9.22 -7.03 -20.42
N PRO A 228 8.75 -6.80 -19.17
CA PRO A 228 8.43 -5.46 -18.67
C PRO A 228 9.62 -4.49 -18.47
N ASN A 229 10.84 -4.87 -18.86
CA ASN A 229 12.01 -4.00 -18.90
C ASN A 229 12.31 -3.46 -20.31
N GLU A 230 11.58 -3.90 -21.32
CA GLU A 230 11.78 -3.49 -22.69
C GLU A 230 11.54 -1.97 -22.83
N ARG A 231 12.40 -1.33 -23.63
CA ARG A 231 12.41 0.12 -23.86
C ARG A 231 11.89 0.50 -25.24
N ASN A 232 11.73 -0.46 -26.14
CA ASN A 232 11.08 -0.26 -27.43
C ASN A 232 9.70 -0.94 -27.43
N PHE A 233 8.68 -0.16 -27.74
CA PHE A 233 7.29 -0.62 -27.77
C PHE A 233 7.09 -1.82 -28.69
N GLU A 234 7.71 -1.76 -29.88
CA GLU A 234 7.59 -2.77 -30.94
C GLU A 234 8.16 -4.15 -30.53
N ASN A 235 8.94 -4.19 -29.45
CA ASN A 235 9.58 -5.41 -28.95
C ASN A 235 8.83 -6.04 -27.77
N LEU A 236 7.70 -5.48 -27.33
CA LEU A 236 6.87 -6.08 -26.29
C LEU A 236 6.25 -7.38 -26.80
N THR A 237 6.31 -8.44 -26.00
CA THR A 237 5.70 -9.74 -26.31
C THR A 237 4.62 -10.10 -25.28
N TYR A 238 3.64 -10.89 -25.69
CA TYR A 238 2.47 -11.26 -24.86
C TYR A 238 2.15 -12.76 -24.92
N ASP A 239 3.15 -13.58 -25.25
CA ASP A 239 3.04 -15.00 -25.50
C ASP A 239 2.59 -15.78 -24.25
N LYS A 240 2.94 -15.30 -23.04
CA LYS A 240 2.51 -15.97 -21.80
C LYS A 240 1.03 -15.72 -21.46
N ASN A 241 0.33 -14.87 -22.22
CA ASN A 241 -1.10 -14.55 -22.02
C ASN A 241 -1.41 -14.21 -20.55
N ARG A 242 -0.54 -13.43 -19.91
CA ARG A 242 -0.64 -13.10 -18.49
C ARG A 242 -1.74 -12.07 -18.25
N VAL A 243 -2.87 -12.51 -17.68
CA VAL A 243 -4.00 -11.63 -17.32
C VAL A 243 -3.62 -10.72 -16.14
N ALA A 244 -3.76 -9.41 -16.33
CA ALA A 244 -3.27 -8.39 -15.40
C ALA A 244 -3.88 -8.51 -13.99
N ILE A 245 -5.21 -8.57 -13.88
CA ILE A 245 -5.87 -8.64 -12.56
C ILE A 245 -5.56 -9.92 -11.80
N ASP A 246 -5.45 -11.05 -12.51
CA ASP A 246 -5.12 -12.33 -11.91
C ASP A 246 -3.66 -12.33 -11.40
N TYR A 247 -2.76 -11.76 -12.19
CA TYR A 247 -1.38 -11.52 -11.76
C TYR A 247 -1.32 -10.60 -10.54
N PHE A 248 -2.03 -9.46 -10.54
CA PHE A 248 -2.05 -8.53 -9.41
C PHE A 248 -2.61 -9.15 -8.12
N LYS A 249 -3.67 -9.97 -8.22
CA LYS A 249 -4.20 -10.76 -7.09
C LYS A 249 -3.17 -11.74 -6.55
N SER A 250 -2.49 -12.47 -7.45
CA SER A 250 -1.40 -13.37 -7.08
C SER A 250 -0.27 -12.63 -6.37
N GLU A 251 0.19 -11.50 -6.90
CA GLU A 251 1.34 -10.78 -6.34
C GLU A 251 1.04 -10.14 -4.98
N ILE A 252 -0.17 -9.59 -4.78
CA ILE A 252 -0.55 -9.07 -3.45
C ILE A 252 -0.69 -10.20 -2.41
N GLN A 253 -1.11 -11.40 -2.84
CA GLN A 253 -1.18 -12.57 -1.95
C GLN A 253 0.22 -13.03 -1.54
N LYS A 254 1.16 -13.15 -2.49
CA LYS A 254 2.56 -13.48 -2.17
C LYS A 254 3.21 -12.44 -1.26
N PHE A 255 2.85 -11.17 -1.45
CA PHE A 255 3.29 -10.09 -0.55
C PHE A 255 2.64 -10.17 0.83
N HIS A 256 1.40 -10.66 0.93
CA HIS A 256 0.78 -10.98 2.22
C HIS A 256 1.52 -12.11 2.93
N ASP A 257 1.76 -13.22 2.22
CA ASP A 257 2.38 -14.43 2.76
C ASP A 257 3.77 -14.12 3.34
N ILE A 258 4.62 -13.44 2.57
CA ILE A 258 5.97 -13.07 3.02
C ILE A 258 5.95 -12.17 4.28
N ILE A 259 4.96 -11.30 4.42
CA ILE A 259 4.85 -10.45 5.59
C ILE A 259 4.46 -11.28 6.81
N GLU A 260 3.45 -12.14 6.70
CA GLU A 260 3.03 -12.99 7.81
C GLU A 260 4.15 -13.95 8.23
N GLU A 261 4.91 -14.52 7.28
CA GLU A 261 6.08 -15.36 7.54
C GLU A 261 7.18 -14.59 8.27
N ILE A 262 7.52 -13.37 7.82
CA ILE A 262 8.49 -12.53 8.54
C ILE A 262 7.99 -12.25 9.96
N MET A 263 6.71 -11.88 10.14
CA MET A 263 6.15 -11.60 11.45
C MET A 263 6.19 -12.83 12.37
N GLU A 264 5.97 -14.02 11.81
CA GLU A 264 6.09 -15.29 12.53
C GLU A 264 7.53 -15.55 13.01
N VAL A 265 8.52 -15.38 12.13
CA VAL A 265 9.96 -15.48 12.49
C VAL A 265 10.31 -14.50 13.63
N LEU A 266 9.69 -13.32 13.64
CA LEU A 266 9.89 -12.30 14.66
C LEU A 266 9.09 -12.56 15.95
N GLY A 267 8.35 -13.66 16.03
CA GLY A 267 7.56 -14.04 17.21
C GLY A 267 6.32 -13.19 17.45
N VAL A 268 5.82 -12.51 16.41
CA VAL A 268 4.64 -11.64 16.53
C VAL A 268 3.37 -12.48 16.45
N THR A 269 2.50 -12.34 17.45
CA THR A 269 1.22 -13.05 17.53
C THR A 269 0.19 -12.41 16.58
N PRO A 270 -0.71 -13.22 15.98
CA PRO A 270 -1.78 -12.69 15.15
C PRO A 270 -2.77 -11.92 16.01
N GLU A 271 -3.07 -10.69 15.61
CA GLU A 271 -4.07 -9.84 16.25
C GLU A 271 -5.09 -9.37 15.22
N ARG A 272 -6.30 -9.07 15.70
CA ARG A 272 -7.31 -8.47 14.81
C ARG A 272 -6.88 -7.06 14.42
N HIS A 273 -7.28 -6.65 13.22
CA HIS A 273 -7.18 -5.26 12.81
C HIS A 273 -8.07 -4.43 13.71
N GLU A 274 -7.44 -3.64 14.56
CA GLU A 274 -8.16 -2.63 15.32
C GLU A 274 -8.51 -1.46 14.40
N PHE A 275 -9.72 -0.95 14.58
CA PHE A 275 -10.14 0.31 13.99
C PHE A 275 -9.20 1.40 14.48
N ALA A 276 -8.70 2.22 13.57
CA ALA A 276 -7.86 3.33 13.95
C ALA A 276 -8.64 4.26 14.90
N THR A 277 -8.38 4.17 16.20
CA THR A 277 -8.53 5.32 17.08
C THR A 277 -7.45 6.29 16.63
N SER A 278 -7.80 7.22 15.73
CA SER A 278 -6.79 8.10 15.14
C SER A 278 -6.20 8.98 16.24
N THR A 279 -5.12 8.54 16.88
CA THR A 279 -4.23 9.42 17.61
C THR A 279 -3.41 10.12 16.54
N SER A 280 -3.99 11.20 16.01
CA SER A 280 -3.22 12.16 15.23
C SER A 280 -1.92 12.44 15.99
N PRO A 281 -0.76 12.57 15.33
CA PRO A 281 0.45 13.07 15.99
C PRO A 281 0.21 14.44 16.67
N ASN A 282 -0.81 15.18 16.20
CA ASN A 282 -1.29 16.42 16.79
C ASN A 282 -2.38 16.22 17.87
N ALA A 283 -2.73 15.00 18.27
CA ALA A 283 -3.64 14.77 19.39
C ALA A 283 -3.06 15.35 20.70
N ASN A 284 -1.73 15.37 20.84
CA ASN A 284 -1.05 16.05 21.95
C ASN A 284 -1.04 17.60 21.81
N LYS A 285 -1.51 18.14 20.68
CA LYS A 285 -1.77 19.58 20.47
C LYS A 285 -3.21 19.97 20.79
N ILE A 286 -4.07 19.05 21.25
CA ILE A 286 -5.42 19.38 21.74
C ILE A 286 -5.38 20.50 22.78
N LYS A 287 -4.32 20.56 23.60
CA LYS A 287 -4.10 21.65 24.56
C LYS A 287 -4.09 23.05 23.92
N ASP A 288 -3.67 23.16 22.66
CA ASP A 288 -3.55 24.42 21.90
C ASP A 288 -4.91 24.89 21.33
N TYR A 289 -5.95 24.04 21.37
CA TYR A 289 -7.30 24.35 20.91
C TYR A 289 -8.18 24.78 22.09
N ASN A 290 -9.07 25.75 21.88
CA ASN A 290 -10.05 26.18 22.87
C ASN A 290 -11.21 25.19 22.98
N GLU A 291 -11.94 25.23 24.10
CA GLU A 291 -13.20 24.51 24.22
C GLU A 291 -14.17 24.93 23.10
N GLY A 292 -14.80 23.94 22.46
CA GLY A 292 -15.67 24.16 21.31
C GLY A 292 -14.96 24.19 19.96
N ASP A 293 -13.63 24.26 19.91
CA ASP A 293 -12.88 24.25 18.66
C ASP A 293 -13.14 22.96 17.87
N LEU A 294 -13.42 23.11 16.59
CA LEU A 294 -13.62 22.00 15.67
C LEU A 294 -12.27 21.42 15.27
N MET A 295 -11.98 20.20 15.71
CA MET A 295 -10.72 19.53 15.44
C MET A 295 -10.75 18.73 14.14
N LYS A 296 -11.88 18.09 13.85
CA LYS A 296 -12.00 17.17 12.72
C LYS A 296 -13.45 17.07 12.27
N ILE A 297 -13.63 16.97 10.96
CA ILE A 297 -14.90 16.60 10.35
C ILE A 297 -14.69 15.25 9.67
N TRP A 298 -15.52 14.27 10.01
CA TRP A 298 -15.66 13.05 9.23
C TRP A 298 -16.96 13.09 8.47
N VAL A 299 -16.88 12.96 7.15
CA VAL A 299 -18.07 12.81 6.32
C VAL A 299 -18.20 11.33 5.97
N ILE A 300 -19.25 10.69 6.47
CA ILE A 300 -19.58 9.29 6.23
C ILE A 300 -20.96 9.26 5.57
N LYS A 301 -20.99 8.99 4.26
CA LYS A 301 -22.22 9.02 3.45
C LYS A 301 -22.97 10.34 3.66
N ASN A 302 -24.18 10.27 4.23
CA ASN A 302 -25.08 11.40 4.47
C ASN A 302 -24.96 11.95 5.89
N GLU A 303 -23.86 11.66 6.60
CA GLU A 303 -23.60 12.17 7.95
C GLU A 303 -22.23 12.86 7.99
N ALA A 304 -22.17 14.01 8.63
CA ALA A 304 -20.94 14.63 9.08
C ALA A 304 -20.83 14.47 10.59
N ILE A 305 -19.77 13.80 11.05
CA ILE A 305 -19.40 13.66 12.45
C ILE A 305 -18.37 14.75 12.74
N LEU A 306 -18.75 15.71 13.57
CA LEU A 306 -17.88 16.76 14.07
C LEU A 306 -17.24 16.29 15.37
N PHE A 307 -15.92 16.38 15.42
CA PHE A 307 -15.13 16.17 16.62
C PHE A 307 -14.65 17.54 17.09
N SER A 308 -15.14 17.97 18.25
CA SER A 308 -14.71 19.22 18.88
C SER A 308 -14.07 18.96 20.23
N VAL A 309 -13.26 19.92 20.67
CA VAL A 309 -12.74 19.97 22.03
C VAL A 309 -13.92 20.16 22.98
N GLY A 310 -14.19 19.19 23.84
CA GLY A 310 -15.18 19.32 24.92
C GLY A 310 -14.59 20.02 26.14
N GLU A 311 -15.35 20.01 27.24
CA GLU A 311 -14.97 20.69 28.48
C GLU A 311 -13.55 20.29 28.92
N LYS A 312 -12.71 21.32 29.11
CA LYS A 312 -11.37 21.14 29.66
C LYS A 312 -11.48 20.97 31.17
N THR A 313 -10.73 20.03 31.74
CA THR A 313 -10.49 20.01 33.20
C THR A 313 -9.89 21.35 33.66
N PRO A 314 -10.08 21.77 34.92
CA PRO A 314 -9.56 23.06 35.45
C PRO A 314 -8.06 23.30 35.22
N ASN A 315 -7.29 22.23 35.06
CA ASN A 315 -5.84 22.28 34.84
C ASN A 315 -5.46 22.34 33.33
N GLY A 316 -6.42 22.35 32.41
CA GLY A 316 -6.22 22.45 30.97
C GLY A 316 -5.69 21.19 30.27
N GLU A 317 -5.46 20.10 31.00
CA GLU A 317 -4.70 18.93 30.52
C GLU A 317 -5.53 17.87 29.78
N ALA A 318 -6.83 17.75 30.05
CA ALA A 318 -7.71 16.79 29.38
C ALA A 318 -9.00 17.48 28.89
N ALA A 319 -9.20 17.49 27.57
CA ALA A 319 -10.50 17.80 26.96
C ALA A 319 -11.17 16.49 26.55
N LYS A 320 -12.42 16.28 26.96
CA LYS A 320 -13.23 15.17 26.40
C LYS A 320 -13.52 15.47 24.93
N LEU A 321 -13.47 14.48 24.05
CA LEU A 321 -13.93 14.66 22.68
C LEU A 321 -15.46 14.80 22.68
N ALA A 322 -15.97 15.95 22.24
CA ALA A 322 -17.39 16.16 22.02
C ALA A 322 -17.73 15.75 20.57
N LEU A 323 -18.71 14.86 20.45
CA LEU A 323 -19.15 14.31 19.17
C LEU A 323 -20.52 14.87 18.81
N ARG A 324 -20.62 15.53 17.65
CA ARG A 324 -21.90 16.00 17.11
C ARG A 324 -22.12 15.41 15.72
N LYS A 325 -23.28 14.79 15.50
CA LYS A 325 -23.67 14.29 14.18
C LYS A 325 -24.55 15.32 13.49
N ILE A 326 -24.23 15.65 12.25
CA ILE A 326 -25.03 16.52 11.38
C ILE A 326 -25.41 15.71 10.15
N LYS A 327 -26.69 15.77 9.75
CA LYS A 327 -27.13 15.16 8.50
C LYS A 327 -26.54 15.95 7.33
N ASN A 328 -25.63 15.33 6.58
CA ASN A 328 -25.12 15.86 5.34
C ASN A 328 -26.21 15.73 4.25
N LYS A 329 -26.65 16.86 3.70
CA LYS A 329 -27.69 16.91 2.65
C LYS A 329 -27.14 16.63 1.25
N ILE A 330 -25.84 16.39 1.09
CA ILE A 330 -25.26 15.95 -0.17
C ILE A 330 -25.65 14.48 -0.38
N VAL A 331 -26.65 14.24 -1.22
CA VAL A 331 -27.23 12.89 -1.51
C VAL A 331 -26.39 12.10 -2.52
N GLY A 332 -25.09 12.41 -2.61
CA GLY A 332 -24.16 11.90 -3.61
C GLY A 332 -23.80 12.94 -4.68
N LEU A 333 -22.56 12.86 -5.18
CA LEU A 333 -22.24 13.39 -6.50
C LEU A 333 -23.01 12.52 -7.50
N LYS A 334 -24.17 13.01 -7.97
CA LYS A 334 -24.79 12.48 -9.17
C LYS A 334 -23.83 12.74 -10.32
N TRP A 335 -23.07 11.73 -10.69
CA TRP A 335 -22.56 11.63 -12.04
C TRP A 335 -23.75 11.27 -12.92
N ASP A 336 -24.62 12.26 -13.18
CA ASP A 336 -25.60 12.14 -14.25
C ASP A 336 -24.79 12.25 -15.55
N ILE A 337 -24.25 11.13 -16.02
CA ILE A 337 -23.81 11.02 -17.41
C ILE A 337 -25.10 10.81 -18.20
N LYS A 338 -25.54 11.87 -18.89
CA LYS A 338 -26.65 11.80 -19.83
C LYS A 338 -26.26 11.05 -21.09
#